data_AF-A0AAP4DID6-F1
#
_entry.id   AF-A0AAP4DID6-F1
#
_cell.length_a   1.000
_cell.length_b   1.000
_cell.length_c   1.000
_cell.angle_alpha   90.00
_cell.angle_beta   90.00
_cell.angle_gamma   90.00
#
_symmetry.space_group_name_H-M   'P 1'
#
loop_
_entity.id
_entity.type
_entity.pdbx_description
1 polymer ?
#
loop_
_entity_poly.entity_id
_entity_poly.type
_entity_poly.pdbx_seq_one_letter_code
_entity_poly.pdbx_strand_id
1 'polypeptide(L)'
;MKTALIIGADEFLGLSLCERLMDEGVHVDVILAEPEDKTRQLYLEERLMWLARNGLFQIIDEIGEKEYDRICVQYGSGCLPEERAEPLYWIVYSEDHGDWEKNGQRDTAKAIILPPLYGPWTEAKEDGESRIYLEDAVCGLMNQLEADGTEDENQIITLEIKEKTQKTEAEEKIKEWKRQFSSIFDIF
;
A
#
# COMPACT_ATOMS: atom_id res chain seq x y z
N MET A 1 19.47 2.52 11.15
CA MET A 1 19.03 2.04 9.82
C MET A 1 17.52 2.08 9.87
N LYS A 2 16.85 2.75 8.93
CA LYS A 2 15.39 2.91 9.00
C LYS A 2 14.70 1.57 8.74
N THR A 3 13.67 1.28 9.51
CA THR A 3 12.88 0.06 9.48
C THR A 3 11.40 0.40 9.43
N ALA A 4 10.65 -0.30 8.59
CA ALA A 4 9.21 -0.15 8.45
C ALA A 4 8.53 -1.52 8.52
N LEU A 5 7.37 -1.54 9.16
CA LEU A 5 6.44 -2.67 9.15
C LEU A 5 5.19 -2.26 8.39
N ILE A 6 4.85 -3.02 7.34
CA ILE A 6 3.60 -2.84 6.60
C ILE A 6 2.71 -4.06 6.88
N ILE A 7 1.54 -3.84 7.50
CA ILE A 7 0.60 -4.90 7.86
C ILE A 7 -0.61 -4.84 6.92
N GLY A 8 -1.04 -6.00 6.44
CA GLY A 8 -2.16 -6.10 5.52
C GLY A 8 -1.81 -5.55 4.14
N ALA A 9 -0.54 -5.61 3.75
CA ALA A 9 -0.10 -5.11 2.45
C ALA A 9 -0.81 -5.89 1.35
N ASP A 10 -1.68 -5.21 0.62
CA ASP A 10 -2.29 -5.78 -0.57
C ASP A 10 -1.28 -5.81 -1.74
N GLU A 11 -1.64 -6.56 -2.76
CA GLU A 11 -0.86 -6.70 -3.99
C GLU A 11 -0.80 -5.41 -4.83
N PHE A 12 -1.52 -4.37 -4.43
CA PHE A 12 -1.70 -3.13 -5.19
C PHE A 12 -0.91 -1.98 -4.55
N LEU A 13 -1.49 -1.29 -3.59
CA LEU A 13 -0.85 -0.20 -2.87
C LEU A 13 0.23 -0.70 -1.92
N GLY A 14 -0.06 -1.72 -1.11
CA GLY A 14 0.79 -2.17 -0.02
C GLY A 14 2.18 -2.55 -0.51
N LEU A 15 2.25 -3.41 -1.54
CA LEU A 15 3.54 -3.78 -2.14
C LEU A 15 4.23 -2.64 -2.91
N SER A 16 3.48 -1.72 -3.51
CA SER A 16 4.08 -0.56 -4.18
C SER A 16 4.69 0.43 -3.18
N LEU A 17 4.08 0.56 -2.01
CA LEU A 17 4.67 1.30 -0.89
C LEU A 17 5.96 0.62 -0.40
N CYS A 18 5.96 -0.71 -0.28
CA CYS A 18 7.16 -1.47 0.09
C CYS A 18 8.31 -1.23 -0.90
N GLU A 19 8.04 -1.32 -2.20
CA GLU A 19 9.01 -1.01 -3.26
C GLU A 19 9.63 0.37 -3.07
N ARG A 20 8.78 1.38 -2.87
CA ARG A 20 9.23 2.76 -2.74
C ARG A 20 10.07 2.99 -1.47
N LEU A 21 9.70 2.36 -0.36
CA LEU A 21 10.49 2.38 0.89
C LEU A 21 11.87 1.73 0.70
N MET A 22 11.92 0.61 -0.03
CA MET A 22 13.18 -0.07 -0.33
C MET A 22 14.10 0.76 -1.22
N ASP A 23 13.56 1.47 -2.20
CA ASP A 23 14.34 2.39 -3.06
C ASP A 23 15.02 3.50 -2.25
N GLU A 24 14.46 3.86 -1.09
CA GLU A 24 15.01 4.83 -0.14
C GLU A 24 15.95 4.19 0.91
N GLY A 25 16.22 2.89 0.81
CA GLY A 25 17.11 2.15 1.70
C GLY A 25 16.48 1.74 3.04
N VAL A 26 15.15 1.78 3.14
CA VAL A 26 14.42 1.33 4.34
C VAL A 26 14.30 -0.19 4.31
N HIS A 27 14.57 -0.86 5.44
CA HIS A 27 14.25 -2.27 5.60
C HIS A 27 12.76 -2.43 5.88
N VAL A 28 12.08 -3.23 5.08
CA VAL A 28 10.64 -3.42 5.12
C VAL A 28 10.35 -4.86 5.51
N ASP A 29 9.71 -5.03 6.67
CA ASP A 29 9.02 -6.26 6.99
C ASP A 29 7.55 -6.11 6.58
N VAL A 30 6.96 -7.16 6.05
CA VAL A 30 5.58 -7.15 5.58
C VAL A 30 4.79 -8.35 6.11
N ILE A 31 3.57 -8.07 6.55
CA ILE A 31 2.51 -9.06 6.74
C ILE A 31 1.50 -8.84 5.60
N LEU A 32 1.32 -9.85 4.76
CA LEU A 32 0.53 -9.75 3.53
C LEU A 32 -0.97 -9.90 3.83
N ALA A 33 -1.79 -9.18 3.06
CA ALA A 33 -3.23 -9.44 3.00
C ALA A 33 -3.50 -10.80 2.33
N GLU A 34 -4.60 -11.46 2.70
CA GLU A 34 -5.05 -12.65 1.97
C GLU A 34 -5.52 -12.23 0.55
N PRO A 35 -5.02 -12.88 -0.52
CA PRO A 35 -5.48 -12.59 -1.87
C PRO A 35 -6.97 -12.93 -2.04
N GLU A 36 -7.73 -12.06 -2.69
CA GLU A 36 -9.18 -12.29 -2.90
C GLU A 36 -9.48 -13.53 -3.77
N ASP A 37 -8.58 -13.84 -4.70
CA ASP A 37 -8.74 -14.96 -5.62
C ASP A 37 -7.40 -15.58 -6.06
N LYS A 38 -7.50 -16.73 -6.74
CA LYS A 38 -6.34 -17.49 -7.21
C LYS A 38 -5.49 -16.71 -8.22
N THR A 39 -6.12 -15.85 -9.01
CA THR A 39 -5.43 -15.04 -10.01
C THR A 39 -4.55 -14.01 -9.29
N ARG A 40 -5.11 -13.27 -8.32
CA ARG A 40 -4.36 -12.37 -7.43
C ARG A 40 -3.26 -13.08 -6.64
N GLN A 41 -3.51 -14.31 -6.18
CA GLN A 41 -2.49 -15.12 -5.51
C GLN A 41 -1.27 -15.38 -6.42
N LEU A 42 -1.48 -15.84 -7.65
CA LEU A 42 -0.37 -16.12 -8.57
C LEU A 42 0.47 -14.86 -8.86
N TYR A 43 -0.18 -13.71 -8.95
CA TYR A 43 0.49 -12.45 -9.17
C TYR A 43 1.27 -11.95 -7.96
N LEU A 44 0.68 -12.09 -6.77
CA LEU A 44 1.37 -11.83 -5.54
C LEU A 44 2.65 -12.67 -5.47
N GLU A 45 2.55 -13.97 -5.76
CA GLU A 45 3.71 -14.87 -5.81
C GLU A 45 4.78 -14.39 -6.81
N GLU A 46 4.40 -14.05 -8.05
CA GLU A 46 5.34 -13.53 -9.04
C GLU A 46 6.00 -12.21 -8.58
N ARG A 47 5.23 -11.25 -8.05
CA ARG A 47 5.77 -9.96 -7.56
C ARG A 47 6.74 -10.17 -6.39
N LEU A 48 6.41 -11.06 -5.46
CA LEU A 48 7.28 -11.39 -4.33
C LEU A 48 8.59 -12.05 -4.76
N MET A 49 8.60 -12.84 -5.84
CA MET A 49 9.85 -13.39 -6.40
C MET A 49 10.84 -12.31 -6.86
N TRP A 50 10.34 -11.12 -7.23
CA TRP A 50 11.16 -9.97 -7.58
C TRP A 50 11.59 -9.19 -6.32
N LEU A 51 10.65 -8.90 -5.42
CA LEU A 51 10.91 -8.09 -4.22
C LEU A 51 11.81 -8.80 -3.22
N ALA A 52 11.62 -10.09 -2.97
CA ALA A 52 12.41 -10.86 -2.01
C ALA A 52 13.89 -11.05 -2.42
N ARG A 53 14.26 -10.67 -3.65
CA ARG A 53 15.68 -10.62 -4.06
C ARG A 53 16.38 -9.39 -3.50
N ASN A 54 15.63 -8.38 -3.07
CA ASN A 54 16.14 -7.22 -2.38
C ASN A 54 16.39 -7.60 -0.92
N GLY A 55 17.63 -7.41 -0.42
CA GLY A 55 17.98 -7.71 0.96
C GLY A 55 17.29 -6.80 2.00
N LEU A 56 16.55 -5.79 1.54
CA LEU A 56 15.74 -4.89 2.37
C LEU A 56 14.30 -5.38 2.57
N PHE A 57 13.86 -6.47 1.92
CA PHE A 57 12.47 -6.96 1.99
C PHE A 57 12.39 -8.28 2.75
N GLN A 58 11.45 -8.38 3.69
CA GLN A 58 11.17 -9.62 4.38
C GLN A 58 9.67 -9.82 4.60
N ILE A 59 9.16 -11.01 4.24
CA ILE A 59 7.81 -11.44 4.62
C ILE A 59 7.89 -12.10 5.99
N ILE A 60 7.01 -11.71 6.90
CA ILE A 60 6.93 -12.26 8.26
C ILE A 60 5.51 -12.70 8.57
N ASP A 61 5.37 -13.75 9.37
CA ASP A 61 4.07 -14.22 9.88
C ASP A 61 3.72 -13.58 11.24
N GLU A 62 4.74 -13.22 12.02
CA GLU A 62 4.62 -12.61 13.34
C GLU A 62 5.71 -11.54 13.55
N ILE A 63 5.38 -10.53 14.35
CA ILE A 63 6.23 -9.34 14.57
C ILE A 63 7.42 -9.65 15.50
N GLY A 64 7.21 -10.58 16.45
CA GLY A 64 8.23 -10.96 17.44
C GLY A 64 8.57 -9.82 18.41
N GLU A 65 9.86 -9.63 18.68
CA GLU A 65 10.40 -8.59 19.58
C GLU A 65 11.03 -7.39 18.83
N LYS A 66 10.82 -7.31 17.51
CA LYS A 66 11.44 -6.26 16.68
C LYS A 66 10.69 -4.94 16.85
N GLU A 67 11.44 -3.86 17.05
CA GLU A 67 10.92 -2.49 17.01
C GLU A 67 11.08 -1.91 15.60
N TYR A 68 10.14 -1.06 15.20
CA TYR A 68 10.12 -0.42 13.88
C TYR A 68 10.04 1.09 14.03
N ASP A 69 10.76 1.81 13.17
CA ASP A 69 10.66 3.27 13.10
C ASP A 69 9.28 3.72 12.57
N ARG A 70 8.61 2.85 11.80
CA ARG A 70 7.30 3.12 11.22
C ARG A 70 6.45 1.84 11.15
N ILE A 71 5.21 1.92 11.61
CA ILE A 71 4.21 0.85 11.47
C ILE A 71 3.01 1.42 10.69
N CYS A 72 2.79 0.89 9.49
CA CYS A 72 1.64 1.21 8.65
C CYS A 72 0.72 0.00 8.56
N VAL A 73 -0.58 0.20 8.80
CA VAL A 73 -1.59 -0.86 8.73
C VAL A 73 -2.60 -0.49 7.68
N GLN A 74 -2.74 -1.34 6.67
CA GLN A 74 -3.73 -1.17 5.63
C GLN A 74 -5.08 -1.76 6.08
N TYR A 75 -6.09 -0.90 6.18
CA TYR A 75 -7.44 -1.30 6.56
C TYR A 75 -8.13 -2.09 5.44
N GLY A 76 -9.10 -2.93 5.80
CA GLY A 76 -9.86 -3.74 4.84
C GLY A 76 -9.15 -5.00 4.34
N SER A 77 -7.88 -5.18 4.69
CA SER A 77 -7.03 -6.33 4.30
C SER A 77 -7.37 -7.65 4.99
N GLY A 78 -8.31 -7.66 5.94
CA GLY A 78 -8.56 -8.80 6.83
C GLY A 78 -7.48 -9.03 7.89
N CYS A 79 -6.37 -8.28 7.84
CA CYS A 79 -5.28 -8.32 8.80
C CYS A 79 -5.46 -7.22 9.84
N LEU A 80 -5.66 -7.61 11.09
CA LEU A 80 -5.61 -6.67 12.22
C LEU A 80 -4.23 -6.74 12.87
N PRO A 81 -3.66 -5.60 13.30
CA PRO A 81 -2.39 -5.58 14.00
C PRO A 81 -2.53 -6.31 15.33
N GLU A 82 -1.54 -7.13 15.68
CA GLU A 82 -1.42 -7.71 17.01
C GLU A 82 -1.48 -6.61 18.08
N GLU A 83 -1.90 -6.94 19.31
CA GLU A 83 -2.00 -5.96 20.43
C GLU A 83 -0.69 -5.18 20.68
N ARG A 84 0.45 -5.70 20.23
CA ARG A 84 1.78 -5.11 20.40
C ARG A 84 2.19 -4.14 19.29
N ALA A 85 1.51 -4.15 18.15
CA ALA A 85 1.75 -3.22 17.06
C ALA A 85 0.69 -2.11 17.11
N GLU A 86 0.99 -1.05 17.86
CA GLU A 86 0.21 0.17 17.73
C GLU A 86 0.56 0.80 16.36
N PRO A 87 -0.39 0.90 15.42
CA PRO A 87 -0.13 1.57 14.16
C PRO A 87 0.26 3.01 14.43
N LEU A 88 1.33 3.46 13.78
CA LEU A 88 1.54 4.90 13.63
C LEU A 88 0.57 5.45 12.58
N TYR A 89 0.31 4.66 11.53
CA TYR A 89 -0.57 5.03 10.43
C TYR A 89 -1.55 3.92 10.09
N TRP A 90 -2.83 4.25 10.07
CA TRP A 90 -3.83 3.55 9.27
C TRP A 90 -3.77 4.07 7.84
N ILE A 91 -3.72 3.16 6.89
CA ILE A 91 -3.87 3.45 5.46
C ILE A 91 -5.26 2.95 5.07
N VAL A 92 -6.14 3.84 4.65
CA VAL A 92 -7.57 3.54 4.46
C VAL A 92 -8.01 4.02 3.08
N TYR A 93 -8.59 3.15 2.27
CA TYR A 93 -9.24 3.56 1.03
C TYR A 93 -10.48 4.42 1.33
N SER A 94 -10.74 5.45 0.54
CA SER A 94 -11.88 6.35 0.77
C SER A 94 -13.23 5.64 0.82
N GLU A 95 -13.37 4.54 0.08
CA GLU A 95 -14.58 3.70 0.07
C GLU A 95 -14.80 2.97 1.40
N ASP A 96 -13.73 2.65 2.13
CA ASP A 96 -13.76 1.95 3.41
C ASP A 96 -13.75 2.91 4.61
N HIS A 97 -13.60 4.22 4.38
CA HIS A 97 -13.44 5.22 5.45
C HIS A 97 -14.57 5.16 6.48
N GLY A 98 -15.82 5.07 6.04
CA GLY A 98 -16.98 5.04 6.94
C GLY A 98 -17.14 3.73 7.72
N ASP A 99 -16.52 2.64 7.27
CA ASP A 99 -16.44 1.38 8.01
C ASP A 99 -15.29 1.43 9.02
N TRP A 100 -14.12 1.94 8.60
CA TRP A 100 -12.97 2.15 9.46
C TRP A 100 -13.27 3.08 10.65
N GLU A 101 -13.97 4.21 10.44
CA GLU A 101 -14.36 5.12 11.54
C GLU A 101 -15.17 4.41 12.64
N LYS A 102 -15.95 3.37 12.28
CA LYS A 102 -16.81 2.65 13.23
C LYS A 102 -16.10 1.49 13.91
N ASN A 103 -15.24 0.79 13.17
CA ASN A 103 -14.75 -0.54 13.54
C ASN A 103 -13.23 -0.61 13.70
N GLY A 104 -12.47 0.28 13.05
CA GLY A 104 -11.00 0.24 12.99
C GLY A 104 -10.30 1.40 13.69
N GLN A 105 -11.02 2.48 14.03
CA GLN A 105 -10.42 3.66 14.63
C GLN A 105 -9.78 3.33 16.00
N ARG A 106 -8.52 3.74 16.17
CA ARG A 106 -7.80 3.71 17.45
C ARG A 106 -7.27 5.11 17.75
N ASP A 107 -7.52 5.60 18.96
CA ASP A 107 -7.26 6.99 19.38
C ASP A 107 -5.79 7.43 19.30
N THR A 108 -4.84 6.49 19.20
CA THR A 108 -3.39 6.79 19.21
C THR A 108 -2.77 6.86 17.82
N ALA A 109 -3.45 6.38 16.79
CA ALA A 109 -2.90 6.23 15.45
C ALA A 109 -3.45 7.30 14.51
N LYS A 110 -2.58 7.85 13.65
CA LYS A 110 -3.04 8.71 12.55
C LYS A 110 -3.64 7.84 11.46
N ALA A 111 -4.58 8.38 10.70
CA ALA A 111 -5.19 7.73 9.55
C ALA A 111 -4.96 8.57 8.30
N ILE A 112 -4.50 7.91 7.24
CA ILE A 112 -4.30 8.51 5.93
C ILE A 112 -5.38 7.93 5.01
N ILE A 113 -6.32 8.79 4.62
CA ILE A 113 -7.42 8.45 3.73
C ILE A 113 -6.95 8.65 2.29
N LEU A 114 -6.94 7.56 1.55
CA LEU A 114 -6.54 7.54 0.15
C LEU A 114 -7.74 7.80 -0.76
N PRO A 115 -7.58 8.60 -1.82
CA PRO A 115 -8.61 8.72 -2.83
C PRO A 115 -8.76 7.42 -3.64
N PRO A 116 -9.83 7.29 -4.44
CA PRO A 116 -10.00 6.16 -5.33
C PRO A 116 -8.80 5.99 -6.27
N LEU A 117 -8.24 4.79 -6.33
CA LEU A 117 -7.05 4.50 -7.12
C LEU A 117 -7.38 3.71 -8.40
N TYR A 118 -6.50 3.83 -9.39
CA TYR A 118 -6.45 2.95 -10.55
C TYR A 118 -5.00 2.57 -10.87
N GLY A 119 -4.83 1.43 -11.53
CA GLY A 119 -3.51 0.93 -11.86
C GLY A 119 -3.60 -0.45 -12.51
N PRO A 120 -2.55 -1.27 -12.39
CA PRO A 120 -2.50 -2.50 -13.16
C PRO A 120 -3.58 -3.54 -12.82
N TRP A 121 -4.11 -3.52 -11.59
CA TRP A 121 -5.15 -4.44 -11.10
C TRP A 121 -6.57 -3.88 -11.16
N THR A 122 -6.72 -2.61 -10.85
CA THR A 122 -8.02 -1.93 -10.90
C THR A 122 -8.04 -1.05 -12.13
N GLU A 123 -8.74 -1.51 -13.17
CA GLU A 123 -8.92 -0.72 -14.38
C GLU A 123 -9.62 0.60 -14.04
N ALA A 124 -9.26 1.66 -14.76
CA ALA A 124 -10.00 2.90 -14.67
C ALA A 124 -11.45 2.62 -15.11
N LYS A 125 -12.39 2.66 -14.16
CA LYS A 125 -13.81 2.63 -14.52
C LYS A 125 -14.09 3.85 -15.41
N GLU A 126 -14.88 3.69 -16.46
CA GLU A 126 -15.33 4.82 -17.30
C GLU A 126 -16.26 5.79 -16.53
N ASP A 127 -16.64 5.42 -15.31
CA ASP A 127 -17.42 6.22 -14.40
C ASP A 127 -16.64 7.48 -14.05
N GLY A 128 -17.25 8.66 -14.23
CA GLY A 128 -16.64 10.00 -14.09
C GLY A 128 -16.13 10.39 -12.70
N GLU A 129 -15.71 9.43 -11.87
CA GLU A 129 -14.94 9.65 -10.65
C GLU A 129 -13.46 9.82 -10.98
N SER A 130 -12.87 10.90 -10.47
CA SER A 130 -11.44 11.20 -10.61
C SER A 130 -10.62 10.19 -9.81
N ARG A 131 -10.24 9.07 -10.44
CA ARG A 131 -9.31 8.09 -9.87
C ARG A 131 -7.87 8.54 -10.07
N ILE A 132 -7.02 8.26 -9.09
CA ILE A 132 -5.62 8.64 -9.11
C ILE A 132 -4.74 7.44 -9.46
N TYR A 133 -3.72 7.69 -10.29
CA TYR A 133 -2.80 6.63 -10.66
C TYR A 133 -2.01 6.15 -9.45
N LEU A 134 -1.90 4.84 -9.30
CA LEU A 134 -1.24 4.17 -8.18
C LEU A 134 0.15 4.76 -7.85
N GLU A 135 1.02 4.97 -8.85
CA GLU A 135 2.38 5.47 -8.58
C GLU A 135 2.37 6.89 -8.00
N ASP A 136 1.48 7.75 -8.49
CA ASP A 136 1.32 9.10 -7.96
C ASP A 136 0.78 9.06 -6.52
N ALA A 137 -0.13 8.12 -6.23
CA ALA A 137 -0.66 7.91 -4.89
C ALA A 137 0.39 7.40 -3.90
N VAL A 138 1.22 6.44 -4.30
CA VAL A 138 2.35 5.95 -3.50
C VAL A 138 3.34 7.07 -3.23
N CYS A 139 3.64 7.91 -4.23
CA CYS A 139 4.49 9.08 -4.04
C CYS A 139 3.89 10.08 -3.05
N GLY A 140 2.59 10.37 -3.16
CA GLY A 140 1.87 11.23 -2.21
C GLY A 140 1.93 10.68 -0.79
N LEU A 141 1.63 9.38 -0.64
CA LEU A 141 1.65 8.69 0.64
C LEU A 141 3.05 8.73 1.27
N MET A 142 4.09 8.47 0.50
CA MET A 142 5.47 8.56 0.97
C MET A 142 5.83 9.95 1.48
N ASN A 143 5.53 10.99 0.70
CA ASN A 143 5.79 12.37 1.13
C ASN A 143 5.04 12.69 2.44
N GLN A 144 3.81 12.21 2.60
CA GLN A 144 3.05 12.40 3.83
C GLN A 144 3.70 11.69 5.01
N LEU A 145 4.10 10.43 4.83
CA LEU A 145 4.76 9.65 5.88
C LEU A 145 6.11 10.25 6.29
N GLU A 146 6.84 10.88 5.37
CA GLU A 146 8.11 11.57 5.64
C GLU A 146 7.95 12.95 6.29
N ALA A 147 6.91 13.70 5.92
CA ALA A 147 6.63 15.01 6.49
C ALA A 147 6.13 14.90 7.94
N ASP A 148 5.58 13.76 8.32
CA ASP A 148 5.01 13.58 9.64
C ASP A 148 6.10 13.53 10.75
N GLY A 149 5.92 14.38 11.75
CA GLY A 149 6.95 14.85 12.68
C GLY A 149 6.87 16.36 12.97
N THR A 150 6.11 17.11 12.18
CA THR A 150 5.76 18.52 12.42
C THR A 150 4.33 18.65 12.91
N GLU A 151 4.14 18.82 14.22
CA GLU A 151 3.00 19.46 14.92
C GLU A 151 1.55 19.29 14.39
N ASP A 152 1.24 18.26 13.60
CA ASP A 152 -0.11 18.08 13.07
C ASP A 152 -0.98 17.34 14.09
N GLU A 153 -1.89 18.08 14.74
CA GLU A 153 -2.86 17.59 15.74
C GLU A 153 -3.94 16.70 15.12
N ASN A 154 -4.09 16.70 13.79
CA ASN A 154 -5.12 15.92 13.11
C ASN A 154 -4.78 14.42 13.08
N GLN A 155 -5.67 13.63 13.68
CA GLN A 155 -5.61 12.17 13.62
C GLN A 155 -6.07 11.60 12.28
N ILE A 156 -6.75 12.37 11.44
CA ILE A 156 -7.24 11.93 10.12
C ILE A 156 -6.74 12.92 9.06
N ILE A 157 -6.05 12.37 8.06
CA ILE A 157 -5.39 13.10 6.98
C ILE A 157 -5.97 12.59 5.67
N THR A 158 -6.68 13.45 4.93
CA THR A 158 -7.08 13.13 3.56
C THR A 158 -5.92 13.46 2.63
N LEU A 159 -5.45 12.47 1.87
CA LEU A 159 -4.26 12.63 1.05
C LEU A 159 -4.56 13.42 -0.23
N GLU A 160 -4.02 14.64 -0.32
CA GLU A 160 -4.05 15.44 -1.55
C GLU A 160 -2.90 15.03 -2.48
N ILE A 161 -3.20 14.29 -3.54
CA ILE A 161 -2.20 13.82 -4.50
C ILE A 161 -2.14 14.76 -5.71
N LYS A 162 -0.93 15.21 -6.04
CA LYS A 162 -0.66 15.92 -7.30
C LYS A 162 -0.39 14.89 -8.38
N GLU A 163 -1.32 14.77 -9.33
CA GLU A 163 -1.14 13.93 -10.51
C GLU A 163 0.06 14.45 -11.33
N LYS A 164 1.09 13.61 -11.45
CA LYS A 164 2.28 13.86 -12.26
C LYS A 164 2.26 13.03 -13.52
N THR A 165 1.71 11.82 -13.42
CA THR A 165 1.64 10.86 -14.51
C THR A 165 0.45 11.19 -15.39
N GLN A 166 0.70 11.44 -16.68
CA GLN A 166 -0.40 11.69 -17.62
C GLN A 166 -1.18 10.39 -17.87
N LYS A 167 -2.48 10.49 -18.15
CA LYS A 167 -3.33 9.31 -18.38
C LYS A 167 -2.78 8.36 -19.45
N THR A 168 -2.28 8.89 -20.57
CA THR A 168 -1.68 8.08 -21.64
C THR A 168 -0.41 7.36 -21.20
N GLU A 169 0.41 8.01 -20.36
CA GLU A 169 1.62 7.41 -19.79
C GLU A 169 1.26 6.31 -18.79
N ALA A 170 0.27 6.55 -17.93
CA ALA A 170 -0.24 5.53 -17.01
C ALA A 170 -0.77 4.29 -17.75
N GLU A 171 -1.50 4.49 -18.85
CA GLU A 171 -1.98 3.40 -19.70
C GLU A 171 -0.83 2.58 -20.32
N GLU A 172 0.24 3.23 -20.77
CA GLU A 172 1.42 2.55 -21.30
C GLU A 172 2.15 1.74 -20.21
N LYS A 173 2.36 2.34 -19.03
CA LYS A 173 2.97 1.65 -17.88
C LYS A 173 2.15 0.43 -17.44
N ILE A 174 0.82 0.57 -17.38
CA ILE A 174 -0.08 -0.55 -17.06
C ILE A 174 0.03 -1.66 -18.11
N LYS A 175 0.08 -1.33 -19.41
CA LYS A 175 0.23 -2.32 -20.48
C LYS A 175 1.58 -3.03 -20.41
N GLU A 176 2.66 -2.29 -20.20
CA GLU A 176 4.01 -2.85 -20.07
C GLU A 176 4.08 -3.78 -18.87
N TRP A 177 3.57 -3.34 -17.73
CA TRP A 177 3.47 -4.17 -16.55
C TRP A 177 2.66 -5.44 -16.86
N LYS A 178 1.48 -5.35 -17.50
CA LYS A 178 0.66 -6.54 -17.79
C LYS A 178 1.41 -7.53 -18.69
N ARG A 179 2.24 -7.01 -19.60
CA ARG A 179 3.11 -7.81 -20.47
C ARG A 179 4.26 -8.49 -19.71
N GLN A 180 4.83 -7.85 -18.70
CA GLN A 180 5.91 -8.45 -17.90
C GLN A 180 5.41 -9.64 -17.06
N PHE A 181 4.13 -9.62 -16.69
CA PHE A 181 3.45 -10.69 -15.96
C PHE A 181 2.57 -11.58 -16.88
N SER A 182 2.82 -11.57 -18.20
CA SER A 182 1.91 -12.20 -19.19
C SER A 182 1.82 -13.72 -19.09
N SER A 183 2.79 -14.39 -18.45
CA SER A 183 2.70 -15.83 -18.13
C SER A 183 1.40 -16.20 -17.42
N ILE A 184 0.82 -15.25 -16.67
CA ILE A 184 -0.46 -15.40 -15.97
C ILE A 184 -1.62 -14.77 -16.76
N PHE A 185 -1.42 -13.61 -17.41
CA PHE A 185 -2.49 -12.93 -18.16
C PHE A 185 -2.89 -13.62 -19.48
N ASP A 186 -2.00 -14.41 -20.09
CA ASP A 186 -2.28 -15.13 -21.35
C ASP A 186 -3.14 -16.41 -21.14
N ILE A 187 -3.49 -16.75 -19.90
CA ILE A 187 -4.29 -17.94 -19.54
C ILE A 187 -5.81 -17.63 -19.50
N PHE A 188 -6.22 -16.36 -19.62
CA PHE A 188 -7.61 -15.91 -19.53
C PHE A 188 -8.19 -15.36 -20.84
#